data_AF-A0A448XHY8-F1
#
_entry.id   AF-A0A448XHY8-F1
#
_cell.length_a   1.000
_cell.length_b   1.000
_cell.length_c   1.000
_cell.angle_alpha   90.00
_cell.angle_beta   90.00
_cell.angle_gamma   90.00
#
_symmetry.space_group_name_H-M   'P 1'
#
loop_
_entity.id
_entity.type
_entity.pdbx_description
1 polymer ?
#
loop_
_entity_poly.entity_id
_entity_poly.type
_entity_poly.pdbx_seq_one_letter_code
_entity_poly.pdbx_strand_id
1 'polypeptide(L)' 'MLVTFNPNCVDPLGRRAVTIAIEYDQIEILALLLRHNLELGDALLHAISEENIEAVHMIVQAQEDRHAERSTEMHFGRTT' A
#
# COMPACT_ATOMS: atom_id res chain seq x y z
N MET A 1 17.42 -14.16 17.53
CA MET A 1 15.95 -14.12 17.38
C MET A 1 15.64 -13.07 16.33
N LEU A 2 15.47 -13.47 15.08
CA LEU A 2 15.09 -12.52 14.04
C LEU A 2 13.59 -12.27 14.20
N VAL A 3 13.23 -11.08 14.67
CA VAL A 3 11.83 -10.66 14.68
C VAL A 3 11.44 -10.50 13.21
N THR A 4 10.63 -11.41 12.71
CA THR A 4 10.09 -11.33 11.35
C THR A 4 9.09 -10.18 11.31
N PHE A 5 9.41 -9.13 10.56
CA PHE A 5 8.52 -7.99 10.36
C PHE A 5 7.40 -8.38 9.40
N ASN A 6 6.15 -8.33 9.86
CA ASN A 6 4.96 -8.51 9.02
C ASN A 6 4.37 -7.14 8.68
N PRO A 7 4.47 -6.65 7.42
CA PRO A 7 3.90 -5.36 7.03
C PRO A 7 2.36 -5.33 7.02
N ASN A 8 1.70 -6.50 7.00
CA ASN A 8 0.24 -6.64 7.00
C ASN A 8 -0.33 -6.88 8.40
N CYS A 9 0.43 -6.60 9.46
CA CYS A 9 -0.07 -6.75 10.83
C CYS A 9 -1.17 -5.72 11.15
N VAL A 10 -1.96 -6.03 12.18
CA VAL A 10 -3.02 -5.17 12.69
C VAL A 10 -2.79 -4.84 14.15
N ASP A 11 -3.24 -3.66 14.58
CA ASP A 11 -3.31 -3.29 15.99
C ASP A 11 -4.44 -4.06 16.72
N PRO A 12 -4.57 -3.96 18.06
CA PRO A 12 -5.66 -4.59 18.80
C PRO A 12 -7.08 -4.14 18.40
N LEU A 13 -7.20 -3.04 17.66
CA LEU A 13 -8.47 -2.53 17.11
C LEU A 13 -8.72 -3.06 15.69
N GLY A 14 -7.82 -3.87 15.13
CA GLY A 14 -7.93 -4.43 13.79
C GLY A 14 -7.48 -3.49 12.68
N ARG A 15 -6.85 -2.35 13.01
CA ARG A 15 -6.39 -1.37 12.01
C ARG A 15 -5.01 -1.74 11.49
N ARG A 16 -4.80 -1.59 10.19
CA ARG A 16 -3.49 -1.76 9.56
C ARG A 16 -2.68 -0.46 9.66
N ALA A 17 -1.36 -0.57 9.56
CA ALA A 17 -0.48 0.60 9.54
C ALA A 17 -0.84 1.61 8.45
N VAL A 18 -1.31 1.14 7.28
CA VAL A 18 -1.75 2.00 6.17
C VAL A 18 -3.00 2.81 6.54
N THR A 19 -3.97 2.21 7.23
CA THR A 19 -5.20 2.87 7.67
C THR A 19 -4.86 3.97 8.68
N ILE A 20 -4.02 3.64 9.67
CA ILE A 20 -3.55 4.60 10.67
C ILE A 20 -2.79 5.76 10.03
N ALA A 21 -1.94 5.49 9.04
CA ALA A 21 -1.21 6.54 8.33
C ALA A 21 -2.15 7.51 7.60
N ILE A 22 -3.27 7.02 7.06
CA ILE A 22 -4.30 7.85 6.42
C ILE A 22 -5.09 8.65 7.48
N GLU A 23 -5.57 8.00 8.54
CA GLU A 23 -6.35 8.63 9.64
C GLU A 23 -5.61 9.83 10.28
N TYR A 24 -4.28 9.73 10.40
CA TYR A 24 -3.44 10.78 11.00
C TYR A 24 -2.68 11.63 9.98
N ASP A 25 -3.06 11.54 8.70
CA ASP A 25 -2.48 12.32 7.60
C ASP A 25 -0.93 12.25 7.53
N GLN A 26 -0.38 11.07 7.84
CA GLN A 26 1.06 10.79 7.82
C GLN A 26 1.49 10.29 6.44
N ILE A 27 1.48 11.19 5.45
CA ILE A 27 1.79 10.91 4.04
C ILE A 27 3.17 10.27 3.86
N GLU A 28 4.20 10.71 4.58
CA GLU A 28 5.55 10.14 4.49
C GLU A 28 5.58 8.66 4.91
N ILE A 29 4.82 8.32 5.96
CA ILE A 29 4.67 6.94 6.42
C ILE A 29 3.89 6.14 5.39
N LEU A 30 2.81 6.69 4.85
CA LEU A 30 2.03 6.06 3.77
C LEU A 30 2.92 5.74 2.57
N ALA A 31 3.73 6.69 2.10
CA ALA A 31 4.66 6.49 0.99
C ALA A 31 5.69 5.37 1.28
N LEU A 32 6.25 5.34 2.50
CA LEU A 32 7.17 4.27 2.91
C LEU A 32 6.48 2.90 2.88
N LEU A 33 5.27 2.84 3.45
CA LEU A 33 4.45 1.63 3.51
C LEU A 33 4.13 1.11 2.10
N LEU A 34 3.69 1.98 1.17
CA LEU A 34 3.33 1.60 -0.20
C LEU A 34 4.49 0.92 -0.97
N ARG A 35 5.75 1.25 -0.65
CA ARG A 35 6.95 0.64 -1.24
C ARG A 35 7.25 -0.78 -0.75
N HIS A 36 6.68 -1.20 0.39
CA HIS A 36 6.93 -2.50 1.01
C HIS A 36 5.95 -3.60 0.58
N ASN A 37 5.28 -3.42 -0.56
CA ASN A 37 4.37 -4.40 -1.18
C ASN A 37 3.28 -4.95 -0.26
N LEU A 38 2.80 -4.12 0.68
CA LEU A 38 1.72 -4.47 1.59
C LEU A 38 0.37 -4.61 0.89
N GLU A 39 -0.54 -5.33 1.54
CA GLU A 39 -1.93 -5.49 1.14
C GLU A 39 -2.70 -4.20 1.41
N LEU A 40 -3.12 -3.52 0.34
CA LEU A 40 -3.85 -2.26 0.45
C LEU A 40 -5.24 -2.46 1.05
N GLY A 41 -5.89 -3.60 0.76
CA GLY A 41 -7.24 -3.90 1.23
C GLY A 41 -8.22 -2.77 0.88
N ASP A 42 -8.89 -2.24 1.91
CA ASP A 42 -9.84 -1.12 1.86
C ASP A 42 -9.20 0.27 2.02
N ALA A 43 -7.87 0.40 1.99
CA ALA A 43 -7.17 1.67 2.21
C ALA A 43 -7.59 2.79 1.24
N LEU A 44 -7.89 2.46 -0.02
CA LEU A 44 -8.36 3.45 -0.99
C LEU A 44 -9.75 3.99 -0.62
N LEU A 45 -10.68 3.11 -0.22
CA LEU A 45 -12.01 3.55 0.22
C LEU A 45 -11.88 4.42 1.47
N HIS A 46 -11.01 4.04 2.40
CA HIS A 46 -10.78 4.79 3.61
C HIS A 46 -10.19 6.18 3.32
N ALA A 47 -9.21 6.30 2.43
CA ALA A 47 -8.66 7.59 2.00
C ALA A 47 -9.71 8.51 1.36
N ILE A 48 -10.66 7.94 0.61
CA ILE A 48 -11.80 8.70 0.06
C ILE A 48 -12.74 9.15 1.19
N SER A 49 -13.04 8.29 2.16
CA SER A 49 -13.89 8.63 3.31
C SER A 49 -13.29 9.70 4.22
N GLU A 50 -11.96 9.73 4.35
CA GLU A 50 -11.21 10.77 5.08
C GLU A 50 -10.96 12.03 4.22
N GLU A 51 -11.48 12.09 2.98
CA GLU A 51 -11.30 13.19 2.03
C GLU A 51 -9.82 13.56 1.76
N ASN A 52 -8.90 12.60 1.93
CA ASN A 52 -7.46 12.81 1.76
C ASN A 52 -7.03 12.59 0.31
N ILE A 53 -7.06 13.67 -0.47
CA ILE A 53 -6.75 13.65 -1.92
C ILE A 53 -5.32 13.17 -2.20
N GLU A 54 -4.36 13.52 -1.35
CA GLU A 54 -2.95 13.13 -1.54
C GLU A 54 -2.77 11.62 -1.33
N ALA A 55 -3.38 11.07 -0.26
CA ALA A 55 -3.39 9.64 -0.01
C ALA A 55 -4.07 8.86 -1.14
N VAL A 56 -5.22 9.34 -1.65
CA VAL A 56 -5.91 8.74 -2.81
C VAL A 56 -4.97 8.69 -4.02
N HIS A 57 -4.32 9.80 -4.35
CA HIS A 57 -3.43 9.88 -5.50
C HIS A 57 -2.23 8.91 -5.37
N MET A 58 -1.57 8.88 -4.21
CA MET A 58 -0.46 7.95 -3.97
C MET A 58 -0.88 6.48 -4.05
N ILE A 59 -2.04 6.12 -3.48
CA ILE A 59 -2.52 4.74 -3.48
C ILE A 59 -2.83 4.28 -4.90
N VAL A 60 -3.50 5.11 -5.71
CA VAL A 60 -3.81 4.81 -7.11
C VAL A 60 -2.53 4.63 -7.92
N GLN A 61 -1.60 5.57 -7.81
CA GLN A 61 -0.32 5.48 -8.53
C GLN A 61 0.47 4.21 -8.15
N ALA A 62 0.52 3.86 -6.86
CA ALA A 62 1.17 2.63 -6.41
C ALA A 62 0.51 1.35 -6.96
N GLN A 63 -0.80 1.36 -7.23
CA GLN A 63 -1.48 0.23 -7.88
C GLN A 63 -1.12 0.12 -9.36
N GLU A 64 -1.07 1.25 -10.08
CA GLU A 64 -0.68 1.30 -11.49
C GLU A 64 0.75 0.80 -11.69
N ASP A 65 1.70 1.23 -10.85
CA ASP A 65 3.10 0.80 -10.91
C ASP A 65 3.23 -0.72 -10.73
N ARG A 66 2.52 -1.29 -9.74
CA ARG A 66 2.48 -2.75 -9.51
C ARG A 66 1.87 -3.52 -10.68
N HIS A 67 0.90 -2.93 -11.38
CA HIS A 67 0.29 -3.54 -12.57
C HIS A 67 1.21 -3.48 -13.80
N ALA A 68 1.98 -2.40 -13.93
CA ALA A 68 2.98 -2.25 -14.98
C ALA A 68 4.12 -3.27 -14.81
N GLU A 69 4.65 -3.44 -13.60
CA GLU A 69 5.70 -4.42 -13.27
C GLU A 69 5.27 -5.86 -13.59
N ARG A 70 4.03 -6.23 -13.26
CA ARG A 70 3.49 -7.55 -13.61
C ARG A 70 3.36 -7.78 -15.11
N SER A 71 3.08 -6.71 -15.86
CA SER A 71 2.93 -6.78 -17.32
C SER A 71 4.29 -6.93 -18.02
N THR A 72 5.36 -6.34 -17.48
CA THR A 72 6.72 -6.49 -18.02
C THR A 72 7.31 -7.87 -17.70
N GLU A 73 7.07 -8.42 -16.51
CA GLU A 73 7.47 -9.80 -16.15
C GLU A 73 6.81 -10.85 -17.07
N MET A 74 5.53 -10.68 -17.42
CA MET A 74 4.83 -11.58 -18.34
C MET A 74 5.39 -11.55 -19.78
N HIS A 75 6.01 -10.44 -20.19
CA HIS A 75 6.59 -10.32 -21.54
C HIS A 75 7.95 -11.01 -21.62
N PHE A 76 8.75 -10.96 -20.54
CA PHE A 76 10.09 -11.55 -20.51
C PHE A 76 10.08 -13.06 -20.24
N GLY A 77 9.13 -13.57 -19.45
CA GLY A 77 8.98 -15.01 -19.17
C GLY A 77 8.51 -15.87 -20.35
N ARG A 78 8.24 -15.28 -21.52
CA ARG A 78 7.79 -15.97 -22.74
C ARG A 78 8.92 -16.26 -23.75
N THR A 79 10.13 -15.77 -23.51
CA THR A 79 11.25 -15.81 -24.47
C THR A 79 12.40 -16.77 -24.10
N THR A 80 12.20 -17.70 -23.16
CA THR A 80 13.16 -18.78 -22.82
C THR A 80 12.45 -20.11 -22.78
#